data_AF-B4JXW3-F1
#
_entry.id   AF-B4JXW3-F1
#
_cell.length_a   1.000
_cell.length_b   1.000
_cell.length_c   1.000
_cell.angle_alpha   90.00
_cell.angle_beta   90.00
_cell.angle_gamma   90.00
#
_symmetry.space_group_name_H-M   'P 1'
#
loop_
_entity.id
_entity.type
_entity.pdbx_description
1 polymer ?
#
loop_
_entity_poly.entity_id
_entity_poly.type
_entity_poly.pdbx_seq_one_letter_code
_entity_poly.pdbx_strand_id
1 'polypeptide(L)'
;MGYDEIIVELGDFGRYQRIIYVLICLTSMPVAFHKLAGVFLLAKPKFRCALSNETNQSFELTEELSQLAYPPYEKCERYELEYDIGNESFHRLSNETQSCNRFIYDRSRYANSAVTEFDLMELERNLEWKLEREQEEKHLKEQGKDQLKEQERRLQLEKEKQLNLDLNLKLKQKEHEQDQEDQVASAAKPASVWDLFHYPNLRRKTLVIFFDWLVCTGVYYGLSWSPNNLGGNVLLNFVISGAVEIPAYCFLLLTLNRWGRRSILCGCMLLAGISLLATILVPVKMQWLMITFAMLGKLAITGSYGTIYLFSSEQFPTVVRTVGMGAASMVSRLTGMLAPYLNALASIWRPLPLVIYGVLALSAGFLSLLLPETHNKPTLETIADGERFGRREKSSRRDLEKGRELETQPLNLSNGNKA
;
A
#
# COMPACT_ATOMS: atom_id res chain seq x y z
N MET A 1 15.61 -15.27 28.39
CA MET A 1 14.18 -15.45 28.67
C MET A 1 13.45 -15.57 27.35
N GLY A 2 12.83 -16.72 27.13
CA GLY A 2 11.99 -16.91 25.95
C GLY A 2 10.74 -16.05 26.06
N TYR A 3 10.16 -15.62 24.93
CA TYR A 3 8.89 -14.86 24.92
C TYR A 3 7.78 -15.55 25.71
N ASP A 4 7.77 -16.90 25.71
CA ASP A 4 6.77 -17.70 26.42
C ASP A 4 6.86 -17.54 27.96
N GLU A 5 8.06 -17.34 28.52
CA GLU A 5 8.25 -17.10 29.96
C GLU A 5 7.72 -15.71 30.35
N ILE A 6 7.93 -14.71 29.49
CA ILE A 6 7.47 -13.34 29.69
C ILE A 6 5.93 -13.25 29.62
N ILE A 7 5.28 -14.06 28.78
CA ILE A 7 3.81 -14.12 28.70
C ILE A 7 3.20 -14.71 29.97
N VAL A 8 3.84 -15.73 30.55
CA VAL A 8 3.41 -16.30 31.84
C VAL A 8 3.53 -15.27 32.96
N GLU A 9 4.54 -14.39 32.90
CA GLU A 9 4.77 -13.33 33.88
C GLU A 9 3.87 -12.09 33.69
N LEU A 10 3.50 -11.77 32.44
CA LEU A 10 2.59 -10.66 32.10
C LEU A 10 1.10 -10.95 32.43
N GLY A 11 0.71 -12.22 32.49
CA GLY A 11 -0.68 -12.64 32.74
C GLY A 11 -1.65 -12.39 31.57
N ASP A 12 -2.92 -12.75 31.78
CA ASP A 12 -3.99 -12.66 30.77
C ASP A 12 -4.34 -11.22 30.34
N PHE A 13 -5.12 -11.10 29.25
CA PHE A 13 -5.52 -9.86 28.58
C PHE A 13 -6.19 -8.81 29.50
N GLY A 14 -5.35 -8.03 30.19
CA GLY A 14 -5.72 -7.13 31.29
C GLY A 14 -6.26 -5.77 30.85
N ARG A 15 -6.66 -4.92 31.82
CA ARG A 15 -7.24 -3.59 31.54
C ARG A 15 -6.30 -2.68 30.75
N TYR A 16 -5.01 -2.68 31.08
CA TYR A 16 -4.01 -1.86 30.40
C TYR A 16 -3.81 -2.27 28.93
N GLN A 17 -3.69 -3.58 28.66
CA GLN A 17 -3.59 -4.12 27.31
C GLN A 17 -4.85 -3.82 26.48
N ARG A 18 -6.05 -3.88 27.09
CA ARG A 18 -7.30 -3.46 26.44
C ARG A 18 -7.31 -1.99 26.07
N ILE A 19 -6.86 -1.11 26.97
CA ILE A 19 -6.80 0.34 26.70
C ILE A 19 -5.84 0.62 25.55
N ILE A 20 -4.63 0.04 25.56
CA ILE A 20 -3.66 0.19 24.46
C ILE A 20 -4.25 -0.31 23.15
N TYR A 21 -4.84 -1.50 23.15
CA TYR A 21 -5.46 -2.07 21.94
C TYR A 21 -6.54 -1.15 21.37
N VAL A 22 -7.42 -0.62 22.22
CA VAL A 22 -8.47 0.33 21.80
C VAL A 22 -7.87 1.62 21.24
N LEU A 23 -6.81 2.18 21.85
CA LEU A 23 -6.14 3.38 21.35
C LEU A 23 -5.47 3.15 19.98
N ILE A 24 -4.85 1.99 19.77
CA ILE A 24 -4.26 1.62 18.47
C ILE A 24 -5.35 1.43 17.41
N CYS A 25 -6.48 0.81 17.75
CA CYS A 25 -7.61 0.68 16.84
C CYS A 25 -8.23 2.04 16.49
N LEU A 26 -8.37 2.95 17.47
CA LEU A 26 -8.91 4.30 17.26
C LEU A 26 -8.04 5.11 16.30
N THR A 27 -6.72 5.03 16.42
CA THR A 27 -5.79 5.73 15.50
C THR A 27 -5.77 5.13 14.10
N SER A 28 -6.11 3.85 13.95
CA SER A 28 -6.17 3.17 12.65
C SER A 28 -7.42 3.55 11.83
N MET A 29 -8.54 3.90 12.49
CA MET A 29 -9.79 4.25 11.81
C MET A 29 -9.65 5.46 10.88
N PRO A 30 -9.11 6.62 11.30
CA PRO A 30 -8.92 7.78 10.41
C PRO A 30 -8.08 7.45 9.17
N VAL A 31 -7.04 6.62 9.32
CA VAL A 31 -6.18 6.22 8.20
C VAL A 31 -6.96 5.42 7.18
N ALA A 32 -7.84 4.51 7.62
CA ALA A 32 -8.72 3.77 6.73
C ALA A 32 -9.68 4.70 5.96
N PHE A 33 -10.35 5.63 6.64
CA PHE A 33 -11.22 6.61 5.97
C PHE A 33 -10.48 7.44 4.93
N HIS A 34 -9.25 7.89 5.24
CA HIS A 34 -8.43 8.63 4.29
C HIS A 34 -8.03 7.78 3.06
N LYS A 35 -7.72 6.49 3.24
CA LYS A 35 -7.44 5.57 2.13
C LYS A 35 -8.67 5.32 1.25
N LEU A 36 -9.86 5.31 1.84
CA LEU A 36 -11.12 5.08 1.13
C LEU A 36 -11.62 6.33 0.39
N ALA A 37 -11.34 7.53 0.93
CA ALA A 37 -11.71 8.80 0.29
C ALA A 37 -11.18 8.92 -1.15
N GLY A 38 -9.99 8.39 -1.43
CA GLY A 38 -9.39 8.39 -2.77
C GLY A 38 -10.28 7.72 -3.83
N VAL A 39 -11.04 6.68 -3.48
CA VAL A 39 -11.93 5.99 -4.45
C VAL A 39 -13.06 6.92 -4.93
N PHE A 40 -13.54 7.81 -4.05
CA PHE A 40 -14.63 8.73 -4.35
C PHE A 40 -14.14 10.04 -5.00
N LEU A 41 -12.94 10.49 -4.65
CA LEU A 41 -12.35 11.73 -5.15
C LEU A 41 -11.67 11.57 -6.52
N LEU A 42 -11.18 10.38 -6.86
CA LEU A 42 -10.44 10.16 -8.13
C LEU A 42 -11.36 10.02 -9.36
N ALA A 43 -12.66 9.83 -9.18
CA ALA A 43 -13.61 9.65 -10.29
C ALA A 43 -14.25 11.00 -10.69
N LYS A 44 -13.55 11.77 -11.52
CA LYS A 44 -14.08 12.99 -12.16
C LYS A 44 -14.68 12.65 -13.53
N PRO A 45 -16.02 12.59 -13.67
CA PRO A 45 -16.65 12.45 -14.98
C PRO A 45 -16.43 13.74 -15.79
N LYS A 46 -16.47 13.61 -17.12
CA LYS A 46 -16.54 14.80 -17.97
C LYS A 46 -17.84 15.54 -17.68
N PHE A 47 -17.79 16.85 -17.69
CA PHE A 47 -18.92 17.70 -17.35
C PHE A 47 -18.95 18.90 -18.29
N ARG A 48 -20.13 19.48 -18.44
CA ARG A 48 -20.36 20.75 -19.12
C ARG A 48 -21.44 21.53 -18.40
N CYS A 49 -21.45 22.85 -18.57
CA CYS A 49 -22.54 23.67 -18.06
C CYS A 49 -23.83 23.47 -18.87
N ALA A 50 -25.00 23.38 -18.23
CA ALA A 50 -26.28 23.29 -18.92
C ALA A 50 -26.59 24.58 -19.71
N LEU A 51 -27.14 24.44 -20.92
CA LEU A 51 -27.59 25.58 -21.73
C LEU A 51 -28.94 26.13 -21.24
N SER A 52 -29.19 27.42 -21.49
CA SER A 52 -30.51 28.04 -21.26
C SER A 52 -31.58 27.26 -22.06
N ASN A 53 -32.66 26.82 -21.40
CA ASN A 53 -33.77 26.03 -21.95
C ASN A 53 -33.48 24.56 -22.33
N GLU A 54 -32.33 24.00 -21.97
CA GLU A 54 -32.05 22.58 -22.18
C GLU A 54 -32.74 21.70 -21.10
N THR A 55 -33.75 20.92 -21.52
CA THR A 55 -34.46 19.97 -20.65
C THR A 55 -33.95 18.53 -20.77
N ASN A 56 -33.33 18.20 -21.91
CA ASN A 56 -32.75 16.89 -22.17
C ASN A 56 -31.41 16.74 -21.44
N GLN A 57 -31.22 15.60 -20.79
CA GLN A 57 -30.01 15.28 -20.00
C GLN A 57 -28.86 14.71 -20.85
N SER A 58 -28.92 14.82 -22.18
CA SER A 58 -27.91 14.26 -23.08
C SER A 58 -26.60 15.04 -22.97
N PHE A 59 -25.50 14.35 -22.67
CA PHE A 59 -24.19 15.00 -22.52
C PHE A 59 -23.62 15.50 -23.85
N GLU A 60 -23.84 14.79 -24.95
CA GLU A 60 -23.26 15.10 -26.25
C GLU A 60 -23.88 16.35 -26.90
N LEU A 61 -23.00 17.26 -27.32
CA LEU A 61 -23.30 18.42 -28.16
C LEU A 61 -22.52 18.30 -29.47
N THR A 62 -23.07 18.90 -30.53
CA THR A 62 -22.32 19.13 -31.77
C THR A 62 -21.09 20.01 -31.49
N GLU A 63 -19.97 19.71 -32.15
CA GLU A 63 -18.69 20.39 -31.93
C GLU A 63 -18.78 21.91 -32.15
N GLU A 64 -19.56 22.34 -33.13
CA GLU A 64 -19.86 23.75 -33.42
C GLU A 64 -20.58 24.45 -32.27
N LEU A 65 -21.62 23.82 -31.72
CA LEU A 65 -22.38 24.38 -30.59
C LEU A 65 -21.53 24.42 -29.32
N SER A 66 -20.66 23.42 -29.12
CA SER A 66 -19.73 23.40 -27.98
C SER A 66 -18.71 24.53 -28.03
N GLN A 67 -18.18 24.86 -29.22
CA GLN A 67 -17.23 25.97 -29.38
C GLN A 67 -17.93 27.32 -29.28
N LEU A 68 -19.21 27.39 -29.66
CA LEU A 68 -20.01 28.60 -29.53
C LEU A 68 -20.40 28.87 -28.06
N ALA A 69 -20.79 27.83 -27.32
CA ALA A 69 -21.33 27.93 -25.96
C ALA A 69 -20.27 28.11 -24.87
N TYR A 70 -19.06 27.56 -25.04
CA TYR A 70 -18.06 27.47 -23.97
C TYR A 70 -16.70 28.08 -24.36
N PRO A 71 -15.98 28.69 -23.41
CA PRO A 71 -14.59 29.08 -23.59
C PRO A 71 -13.67 27.87 -23.90
N PRO A 72 -12.59 28.07 -24.66
CA PRO A 72 -11.67 26.99 -25.06
C PRO A 72 -10.95 26.31 -23.88
N TYR A 73 -10.81 26.99 -22.74
CA TYR A 73 -10.06 26.49 -21.57
C TYR A 73 -10.92 26.31 -20.31
N GLU A 74 -12.13 26.86 -20.28
CA GLU A 74 -12.98 26.90 -19.07
C GLU A 74 -14.38 26.34 -19.37
N LYS A 75 -14.63 25.09 -18.99
CA LYS A 75 -15.94 24.43 -19.18
C LYS A 75 -16.94 24.69 -18.05
N CYS A 76 -16.51 25.43 -17.02
CA CYS A 76 -17.31 25.80 -15.86
C CYS A 76 -18.15 27.05 -16.10
N GLU A 77 -17.81 27.83 -17.11
CA GLU A 77 -18.52 29.05 -17.51
C GLU A 77 -19.12 28.85 -18.90
N ARG A 78 -20.13 29.66 -19.22
CA ARG A 78 -20.78 29.64 -20.53
C ARG A 78 -21.02 31.04 -21.04
N TYR A 79 -21.08 31.17 -22.37
CA TYR A 79 -21.61 32.34 -23.03
C TYR A 79 -23.15 32.29 -23.05
N GLU A 80 -23.76 33.46 -23.06
CA GLU A 80 -25.21 33.57 -23.26
C GLU A 80 -25.54 33.40 -24.75
N LEU A 81 -26.43 32.46 -25.04
CA LEU A 81 -26.84 32.10 -26.40
C LEU A 81 -28.33 32.38 -26.60
N GLU A 82 -28.67 32.91 -27.77
CA GLU A 82 -30.04 33.06 -28.26
C GLU A 82 -30.26 32.15 -29.48
N TYR A 83 -31.47 31.63 -29.63
CA TYR A 83 -31.85 30.82 -30.78
C TYR A 83 -32.53 31.71 -31.82
N ASP A 84 -31.92 31.82 -33.00
CA ASP A 84 -32.50 32.54 -34.13
C ASP A 84 -33.45 31.61 -34.91
N ILE A 85 -34.74 31.94 -34.86
CA ILE A 85 -35.82 31.18 -35.51
C ILE A 85 -35.72 31.27 -37.03
N GLY A 86 -35.08 32.31 -37.58
CA GLY A 86 -34.97 32.51 -39.04
C GLY A 86 -33.92 31.62 -39.71
N ASN A 87 -32.83 31.33 -39.00
CA ASN A 87 -31.68 30.56 -39.51
C ASN A 87 -31.53 29.18 -38.86
N GLU A 88 -32.40 28.83 -37.89
CA GLU A 88 -32.31 27.61 -37.07
C GLU A 88 -30.94 27.44 -36.38
N SER A 89 -30.31 28.57 -36.00
CA SER A 89 -28.95 28.59 -35.45
C SER A 89 -28.87 29.35 -34.13
N PHE A 90 -27.92 28.93 -33.28
CA PHE A 90 -27.59 29.64 -32.05
C PHE A 90 -26.55 30.73 -32.34
N HIS A 91 -26.69 31.89 -31.68
CA HIS A 91 -25.72 32.99 -31.74
C HIS A 91 -25.38 33.51 -30.34
N ARG A 92 -24.16 34.04 -30.17
CA ARG A 92 -23.72 34.64 -28.90
C ARG A 92 -24.32 36.03 -28.73
N LEU A 93 -24.98 36.26 -27.59
CA LEU A 93 -25.51 37.57 -27.18
C LEU A 93 -24.41 38.51 -26.69
N SER A 94 -23.42 37.96 -25.97
CA SER A 94 -22.30 38.72 -25.43
C SER A 94 -21.04 37.85 -25.34
N ASN A 95 -19.88 38.51 -25.25
CA ASN A 95 -18.60 37.86 -24.94
C ASN A 95 -18.33 37.82 -23.42
N GLU A 96 -19.30 38.21 -22.60
CA GLU A 96 -19.21 38.07 -21.15
C GLU A 96 -19.57 36.64 -20.75
N THR A 97 -18.79 36.07 -19.85
CA THR A 97 -19.03 34.73 -19.33
C THR A 97 -19.96 34.80 -18.12
N GLN A 98 -20.87 33.83 -18.01
CA GLN A 98 -21.73 33.66 -16.84
C GLN A 98 -21.36 32.40 -16.08
N SER A 99 -21.43 32.48 -14.74
CA SER A 99 -21.27 31.32 -13.87
C SER A 99 -22.39 30.31 -14.10
N CYS A 100 -22.03 29.03 -14.05
CA CYS A 100 -22.98 27.96 -14.28
C CYS A 100 -23.77 27.60 -13.02
N ASN A 101 -25.10 27.60 -13.11
CA ASN A 101 -25.97 27.18 -11.99
C ASN A 101 -26.25 25.67 -11.97
N ARG A 102 -26.00 24.95 -13.07
CA ARG A 102 -26.33 23.53 -13.21
C ARG A 102 -25.41 22.83 -14.19
N PHE A 103 -24.78 21.74 -13.76
CA PHE A 103 -23.89 20.94 -14.59
C PHE A 103 -24.56 19.69 -15.17
N ILE A 104 -24.18 19.32 -16.39
CA ILE A 104 -24.54 18.07 -17.04
C ILE A 104 -23.28 17.20 -17.11
N TYR A 105 -23.38 15.98 -16.61
CA TYR A 105 -22.27 15.05 -16.47
C TYR A 105 -22.37 13.90 -17.48
N ASP A 106 -21.22 13.48 -18.00
CA ASP A 106 -21.10 12.30 -18.84
C ASP A 106 -21.26 11.03 -17.99
N ARG A 107 -22.41 10.36 -18.15
CA ARG A 107 -22.75 9.12 -17.44
C ARG A 107 -22.32 7.85 -18.18
N SER A 108 -21.60 7.96 -19.31
CA SER A 108 -21.18 6.80 -20.10
C SER A 108 -20.23 5.87 -19.35
N ARG A 109 -19.35 6.45 -18.51
CA ARG A 109 -18.32 5.72 -17.75
C ARG A 109 -18.69 5.55 -16.27
N TYR A 110 -19.32 6.54 -15.67
CA TYR A 110 -19.72 6.53 -14.26
C TYR A 110 -21.21 6.90 -14.16
N ALA A 111 -22.06 5.96 -13.73
CA ALA A 111 -23.49 6.24 -13.58
C ALA A 111 -23.75 7.30 -12.50
N ASN A 112 -23.06 7.16 -11.36
CA ASN A 112 -23.05 8.08 -10.21
C ASN A 112 -21.62 8.20 -9.65
N SER A 113 -21.22 9.40 -9.26
CA SER A 113 -20.03 9.67 -8.43
C SER A 113 -20.34 10.74 -7.37
N ALA A 114 -19.51 10.85 -6.33
CA ALA A 114 -19.66 11.90 -5.31
C ALA A 114 -19.65 13.31 -5.94
N VAL A 115 -18.84 13.51 -6.98
CA VAL A 115 -18.80 14.77 -7.74
C VAL A 115 -20.15 15.08 -8.40
N THR A 116 -20.82 14.07 -8.99
CA THR A 116 -22.14 14.24 -9.62
C THR A 116 -23.30 14.32 -8.63
N GLU A 117 -23.18 13.68 -7.47
CA GLU A 117 -24.25 13.67 -6.45
C GLU A 117 -24.27 14.95 -5.62
N PHE A 118 -23.08 15.49 -5.31
CA PHE A 118 -22.93 16.68 -4.47
C PHE A 118 -22.61 17.96 -5.25
N ASP A 119 -22.63 17.90 -6.60
CA ASP A 119 -22.35 19.00 -7.54
C ASP A 119 -21.08 19.82 -7.19
N LEU A 120 -20.00 19.11 -6.86
CA LEU A 120 -18.81 19.68 -6.18
C LEU A 120 -17.87 20.49 -7.09
N MET A 121 -18.25 20.76 -8.34
CA MET A 121 -17.36 21.35 -9.35
C MET A 121 -17.05 22.83 -9.10
N GLU A 122 -18.01 23.58 -8.57
CA GLU A 122 -17.82 24.99 -8.22
C GLU A 122 -16.87 25.16 -7.01
N LEU A 123 -16.85 24.15 -6.13
CA LEU A 123 -15.95 24.09 -4.98
C LEU A 123 -14.51 23.74 -5.38
N GLU A 124 -14.34 22.86 -6.37
CA GLU A 124 -13.03 22.46 -6.90
C GLU A 124 -12.30 23.63 -7.57
N ARG A 125 -13.00 24.47 -8.36
CA ARG A 125 -12.43 25.71 -8.93
C ARG A 125 -11.95 26.68 -7.85
N ASN A 126 -12.76 26.88 -6.81
CA ASN A 126 -12.39 27.74 -5.68
C ASN A 126 -11.18 27.20 -4.90
N LEU A 127 -10.98 25.88 -4.88
CA LEU A 127 -9.83 25.22 -4.29
C LEU A 127 -8.59 25.33 -5.16
N GLU A 128 -8.68 25.04 -6.47
CA GLU A 128 -7.57 25.16 -7.43
C GLU A 128 -7.07 26.61 -7.50
N TRP A 129 -7.97 27.58 -7.62
CA TRP A 129 -7.62 29.01 -7.60
C TRP A 129 -6.97 29.44 -6.27
N LYS A 130 -7.47 28.93 -5.13
CA LYS A 130 -6.83 29.18 -3.82
C LYS A 130 -5.47 28.52 -3.72
N LEU A 131 -5.30 27.33 -4.30
CA LEU A 131 -4.05 26.57 -4.26
C LEU A 131 -2.98 27.25 -5.12
N GLU A 132 -3.35 27.71 -6.32
CA GLU A 132 -2.49 28.49 -7.21
C GLU A 132 -2.07 29.81 -6.55
N ARG A 133 -3.01 30.54 -5.95
CA ARG A 133 -2.69 31.77 -5.19
C ARG A 133 -1.81 31.51 -3.96
N GLU A 134 -2.05 30.43 -3.24
CA GLU A 134 -1.18 30.03 -2.12
C GLU A 134 0.21 29.60 -2.58
N GLN A 135 0.32 28.91 -3.71
CA GLN A 135 1.60 28.50 -4.29
C GLN A 135 2.39 29.70 -4.79
N GLU A 136 1.74 30.64 -5.49
CA GLU A 136 2.35 31.90 -5.89
C GLU A 136 2.82 32.72 -4.68
N GLU A 137 1.98 32.86 -3.64
CA GLU A 137 2.36 33.55 -2.40
C GLU A 137 3.54 32.86 -1.69
N LYS A 138 3.56 31.52 -1.63
CA LYS A 138 4.66 30.77 -1.01
C LYS A 138 5.94 30.92 -1.82
N HIS A 139 5.85 30.86 -3.15
CA HIS A 139 7.00 31.02 -4.06
C HIS A 139 7.58 32.44 -3.99
N LEU A 140 6.72 33.47 -3.91
CA LEU A 140 7.12 34.87 -3.67
C LEU A 140 7.77 35.05 -2.27
N LYS A 141 7.22 34.40 -1.23
CA LYS A 141 7.78 34.44 0.13
C LYS A 141 9.09 33.66 0.27
N GLU A 142 9.28 32.56 -0.47
CA GLU A 142 10.53 31.78 -0.50
C GLU A 142 11.63 32.51 -1.28
N GLN A 143 11.31 33.09 -2.44
CA GLN A 143 12.28 33.90 -3.20
C GLN A 143 12.81 35.11 -2.41
N GLY A 144 11.97 35.74 -1.57
CA GLY A 144 12.40 36.81 -0.67
C GLY A 144 13.19 36.30 0.55
N LYS A 145 12.88 35.11 1.06
CA LYS A 145 13.55 34.52 2.24
C LYS A 145 14.89 33.85 1.91
N ASP A 146 15.08 33.34 0.71
CA ASP A 146 16.34 32.71 0.29
C ASP A 146 17.47 33.74 0.13
N GLN A 147 17.15 34.98 -0.28
CA GLN A 147 18.12 36.07 -0.32
C GLN A 147 18.56 36.52 1.09
N LEU A 148 17.63 36.53 2.05
CA LEU A 148 17.91 36.91 3.43
C LEU A 148 18.65 35.80 4.19
N LYS A 149 18.26 34.53 4.01
CA LYS A 149 18.92 33.36 4.61
C LYS A 149 20.33 33.15 4.08
N GLU A 150 20.62 33.47 2.82
CA GLU A 150 21.97 33.38 2.27
C GLU A 150 22.90 34.45 2.87
N GLN A 151 22.39 35.65 3.17
CA GLN A 151 23.15 36.68 3.90
C GLN A 151 23.38 36.29 5.38
N GLU A 152 22.35 35.79 6.06
CA GLU A 152 22.46 35.34 7.46
C GLU A 152 23.39 34.13 7.62
N ARG A 153 23.34 33.18 6.67
CA ARG A 153 24.18 31.98 6.68
C ARG A 153 25.67 32.31 6.49
N ARG A 154 26.00 33.33 5.69
CA ARG A 154 27.38 33.85 5.55
C ARG A 154 27.88 34.50 6.85
N LEU A 155 27.02 35.25 7.53
CA LEU A 155 27.32 35.93 8.80
C LEU A 155 27.42 34.95 9.99
N GLN A 156 26.68 33.83 9.95
CA GLN A 156 26.78 32.74 10.92
C GLN A 156 28.02 31.86 10.69
N LEU A 157 28.41 31.61 9.44
CA LEU A 157 29.61 30.82 9.10
C LEU A 157 30.92 31.46 9.59
N GLU A 158 30.99 32.79 9.67
CA GLU A 158 32.13 33.49 10.28
C GLU A 158 32.14 33.37 11.81
N LYS A 159 30.97 33.43 12.46
CA LYS A 159 30.84 33.25 13.91
C LYS A 159 31.12 31.82 14.36
N GLU A 160 30.68 30.81 13.61
CA GLU A 160 30.96 29.40 13.89
C GLU A 160 32.43 29.02 13.67
N LYS A 161 33.13 29.66 12.72
CA LYS A 161 34.59 29.48 12.56
C LYS A 161 35.38 29.99 13.77
N GLN A 162 34.90 31.02 14.46
CA GLN A 162 35.52 31.53 15.68
C GLN A 162 35.18 30.69 16.93
N LEU A 163 33.98 30.09 17.00
CA LEU A 163 33.54 29.27 18.14
C LEU A 163 34.10 27.82 18.11
N ASN A 164 34.33 27.25 16.93
CA ASN A 164 34.82 25.87 16.76
C ASN A 164 36.30 25.65 17.16
N LEU A 165 37.06 26.71 17.42
CA LEU A 165 38.45 26.57 17.87
C LEU A 165 38.54 26.19 19.37
N ASP A 166 37.58 26.64 20.18
CA ASP A 166 37.54 26.40 21.64
C ASP A 166 36.83 25.09 22.04
N LEU A 167 35.91 24.58 21.21
CA LEU A 167 35.12 23.37 21.49
C LEU A 167 35.91 22.06 21.23
N ASN A 168 36.80 22.08 20.24
CA ASN A 168 37.62 20.93 19.85
C ASN A 168 38.66 20.52 20.93
N LEU A 169 39.01 21.41 21.86
CA LEU A 169 39.85 21.10 23.02
C LEU A 169 39.09 20.41 24.16
N LYS A 170 37.77 20.62 24.25
CA LYS A 170 36.91 20.01 25.29
C LYS A 170 36.38 18.63 24.90
N LEU A 171 36.27 18.33 23.60
CA LEU A 171 35.74 17.05 23.09
C LEU A 171 36.78 15.91 23.14
N LYS A 172 38.07 16.21 22.96
CA LYS A 172 39.15 15.21 23.05
C LYS A 172 39.31 14.54 24.43
N GLN A 173 38.73 15.12 25.48
CA GLN A 173 38.72 14.52 26.83
C GLN A 173 37.50 13.62 27.07
N LYS A 174 36.42 13.74 26.28
CA LYS A 174 35.21 12.90 26.39
C LYS A 174 35.24 11.66 25.48
N GLU A 175 36.02 11.69 24.40
CA GLU A 175 36.14 10.54 23.47
C GLU A 175 36.77 9.31 24.14
N HIS A 176 37.66 9.49 25.12
CA HIS A 176 38.37 8.38 25.75
C HIS A 176 37.54 7.55 26.76
N GLU A 177 36.43 8.08 27.27
CA GLU A 177 35.53 7.38 28.18
C GLU A 177 34.42 6.60 27.43
N GLN A 178 34.06 7.04 26.22
CA GLN A 178 32.98 6.46 25.42
C GLN A 178 33.43 5.25 24.57
N ASP A 179 34.72 5.20 24.22
CA ASP A 179 35.33 4.09 23.44
C ASP A 179 35.33 2.73 24.16
N GLN A 180 35.18 2.68 25.49
CA GLN A 180 35.12 1.42 26.26
C GLN A 180 33.72 0.82 26.36
N GLU A 181 32.65 1.62 26.32
CA GLU A 181 31.27 1.10 26.32
C GLU A 181 30.84 0.65 24.90
N ASP A 182 31.29 1.34 23.85
CA ASP A 182 30.96 1.00 22.46
C ASP A 182 31.66 -0.29 21.96
N GLN A 183 32.82 -0.67 22.53
CA GLN A 183 33.50 -1.90 22.16
C GLN A 183 32.79 -3.18 22.63
N VAL A 184 31.97 -3.10 23.69
CA VAL A 184 31.16 -4.24 24.17
C VAL A 184 29.83 -4.34 23.42
N ALA A 185 29.26 -3.22 22.98
CA ALA A 185 28.04 -3.18 22.16
C ALA A 185 28.29 -3.51 20.66
N SER A 186 29.46 -3.19 20.13
CA SER A 186 29.81 -3.34 18.69
C SER A 186 30.24 -4.75 18.28
N ALA A 187 30.39 -5.70 19.21
CA ALA A 187 30.72 -7.09 18.89
C ALA A 187 29.56 -7.87 18.21
N ALA A 188 28.33 -7.36 18.27
CA ALA A 188 27.19 -7.91 17.53
C ALA A 188 26.93 -7.06 16.27
N LYS A 189 27.28 -7.58 15.09
CA LYS A 189 26.98 -6.92 13.81
C LYS A 189 25.47 -6.58 13.73
N PRO A 190 25.08 -5.32 13.46
CA PRO A 190 23.68 -4.97 13.30
C PRO A 190 23.11 -5.78 12.13
N ALA A 191 22.08 -6.58 12.42
CA ALA A 191 21.55 -7.53 11.48
C ALA A 191 20.88 -6.79 10.30
N SER A 192 21.37 -7.02 9.10
CA SER A 192 20.98 -6.30 7.88
C SER A 192 20.05 -7.13 7.01
N VAL A 193 19.26 -6.50 6.13
CA VAL A 193 18.45 -7.20 5.12
C VAL A 193 19.33 -8.13 4.27
N TRP A 194 20.58 -7.73 4.03
CA TRP A 194 21.55 -8.51 3.27
C TRP A 194 21.88 -9.87 3.88
N ASP A 195 21.77 -10.02 5.20
CA ASP A 195 22.04 -11.28 5.89
C ASP A 195 20.99 -12.35 5.53
N LEU A 196 19.77 -11.94 5.13
CA LEU A 196 18.75 -12.86 4.64
C LEU A 196 19.09 -13.47 3.27
N PHE A 197 19.90 -12.78 2.46
CA PHE A 197 20.30 -13.22 1.12
C PHE A 197 21.59 -14.02 1.11
N HIS A 198 22.34 -14.01 2.22
CA HIS A 198 23.62 -14.70 2.33
C HIS A 198 23.46 -16.23 2.34
N TYR A 199 22.45 -16.74 3.05
CA TYR A 199 22.21 -18.18 3.19
C TYR A 199 21.22 -18.72 2.15
N PRO A 200 21.48 -19.87 1.52
CA PRO A 200 20.74 -20.31 0.33
C PRO A 200 19.30 -20.76 0.61
N ASN A 201 19.02 -21.43 1.73
CA ASN A 201 17.65 -21.84 2.08
C ASN A 201 16.85 -20.62 2.57
N LEU A 202 17.46 -19.78 3.41
CA LEU A 202 16.84 -18.54 3.88
C LEU A 202 16.50 -17.62 2.69
N ARG A 203 17.43 -17.42 1.76
CA ARG A 203 17.21 -16.64 0.53
C ARG A 203 16.03 -17.14 -0.28
N ARG A 204 15.91 -18.47 -0.49
CA ARG A 204 14.79 -19.05 -1.23
C ARG A 204 13.46 -18.73 -0.56
N LYS A 205 13.37 -18.86 0.77
CA LYS A 205 12.16 -18.52 1.52
C LYS A 205 11.84 -17.02 1.45
N THR A 206 12.85 -16.16 1.65
CA THR A 206 12.71 -14.70 1.59
C THR A 206 12.19 -14.26 0.22
N LEU A 207 12.70 -14.82 -0.88
CA LEU A 207 12.23 -14.51 -2.24
C LEU A 207 10.78 -14.92 -2.47
N VAL A 208 10.38 -16.11 -1.99
CA VAL A 208 8.98 -16.55 -2.08
C VAL A 208 8.08 -15.63 -1.25
N ILE A 209 8.48 -15.29 -0.02
CA ILE A 209 7.74 -14.36 0.84
C ILE A 209 7.60 -12.99 0.16
N PHE A 210 8.66 -12.44 -0.44
CA PHE A 210 8.60 -11.15 -1.14
C PHE A 210 7.63 -11.20 -2.34
N PHE A 211 7.64 -12.31 -3.09
CA PHE A 211 6.70 -12.50 -4.18
C PHE A 211 5.25 -12.61 -3.69
N ASP A 212 5.02 -13.39 -2.63
CA ASP A 212 3.70 -13.54 -2.02
C ASP A 212 3.17 -12.20 -1.50
N TRP A 213 4.03 -11.37 -0.89
CA TRP A 213 3.69 -10.02 -0.46
C TRP A 213 3.33 -9.11 -1.63
N LEU A 214 4.14 -9.12 -2.70
CA LEU A 214 3.91 -8.35 -3.92
C LEU A 214 2.54 -8.70 -4.53
N VAL A 215 2.25 -9.99 -4.70
CA VAL A 215 1.00 -10.49 -5.28
C VAL A 215 -0.19 -10.24 -4.36
N CYS A 216 -0.08 -10.55 -3.07
CA CYS A 216 -1.19 -10.40 -2.12
C CYS A 216 -1.61 -8.93 -1.99
N THR A 217 -0.66 -8.01 -1.84
CA THR A 217 -0.93 -6.57 -1.83
C THR A 217 -1.51 -6.09 -3.16
N GLY A 218 -0.99 -6.59 -4.29
CA GLY A 218 -1.45 -6.23 -5.62
C GLY A 218 -2.90 -6.62 -5.89
N VAL A 219 -3.25 -7.88 -5.63
CA VAL A 219 -4.61 -8.38 -5.81
C VAL A 219 -5.56 -7.69 -4.84
N TYR A 220 -5.15 -7.48 -3.58
CA TYR A 220 -5.96 -6.79 -2.58
C TYR A 220 -6.28 -5.34 -2.99
N TYR A 221 -5.28 -4.53 -3.31
CA TYR A 221 -5.51 -3.14 -3.74
C TYR A 221 -6.13 -3.05 -5.12
N GLY A 222 -5.76 -3.94 -6.03
CA GLY A 222 -6.35 -4.06 -7.36
C GLY A 222 -7.86 -4.24 -7.29
N LEU A 223 -8.35 -5.15 -6.45
CA LEU A 223 -9.78 -5.35 -6.21
C LEU A 223 -10.43 -4.20 -5.44
N SER A 224 -9.76 -3.66 -4.42
CA SER A 224 -10.28 -2.52 -3.64
C SER A 224 -10.48 -1.25 -4.49
N TRP A 225 -9.67 -1.05 -5.53
CA TRP A 225 -9.76 0.10 -6.44
C TRP A 225 -10.48 -0.21 -7.76
N SER A 226 -10.93 -1.46 -7.96
CA SER A 226 -11.73 -1.88 -9.12
C SER A 226 -13.26 -1.78 -9.00
N PRO A 227 -13.94 -1.28 -7.93
CA PRO A 227 -15.41 -1.14 -7.93
C PRO A 227 -15.98 -0.41 -9.14
N ASN A 228 -15.21 0.52 -9.71
CA ASN A 228 -15.52 1.27 -10.92
C ASN A 228 -15.61 0.40 -12.19
N ASN A 229 -14.89 -0.73 -12.22
CA ASN A 229 -14.77 -1.59 -13.40
C ASN A 229 -15.74 -2.78 -13.40
N LEU A 230 -16.41 -3.04 -12.27
CA LEU A 230 -17.30 -4.19 -12.05
C LEU A 230 -18.72 -4.00 -12.64
N GLY A 231 -19.05 -2.78 -13.10
CA GLY A 231 -20.38 -2.43 -13.61
C GLY A 231 -21.43 -2.30 -12.52
N GLY A 232 -22.58 -1.70 -12.85
CA GLY A 232 -23.64 -1.42 -11.88
C GLY A 232 -23.36 -0.20 -11.00
N ASN A 233 -23.89 -0.21 -9.76
CA ASN A 233 -23.72 0.90 -8.82
C ASN A 233 -22.38 0.77 -8.06
N VAL A 234 -21.50 1.75 -8.25
CA VAL A 234 -20.16 1.80 -7.62
C VAL A 234 -20.23 1.83 -6.09
N LEU A 235 -21.18 2.60 -5.52
CA LEU A 235 -21.37 2.71 -4.08
C LEU A 235 -21.75 1.36 -3.48
N LEU A 236 -22.66 0.64 -4.14
CA LEU A 236 -23.10 -0.68 -3.71
C LEU A 236 -21.95 -1.69 -3.78
N ASN A 237 -21.19 -1.71 -4.89
CA ASN A 237 -20.03 -2.58 -5.05
C ASN A 237 -18.97 -2.31 -3.97
N PHE A 238 -18.78 -1.05 -3.59
CA PHE A 238 -17.87 -0.65 -2.53
C PHE A 238 -18.33 -1.11 -1.14
N VAL A 239 -19.62 -0.93 -0.81
CA VAL A 239 -20.20 -1.43 0.45
C VAL A 239 -20.07 -2.96 0.53
N ILE A 240 -20.36 -3.68 -0.55
CA ILE A 240 -20.19 -5.13 -0.61
C ILE A 240 -18.71 -5.52 -0.40
N SER A 241 -17.78 -4.83 -1.06
CA SER A 241 -16.34 -5.07 -0.90
C SER A 241 -15.89 -4.89 0.55
N GLY A 242 -16.38 -3.87 1.26
CA GLY A 242 -16.07 -3.65 2.68
C GLY A 242 -16.73 -4.70 3.58
N ALA A 243 -17.99 -5.04 3.33
CA ALA A 243 -18.73 -6.04 4.11
C ALA A 243 -18.10 -7.43 4.04
N VAL A 244 -17.50 -7.80 2.90
CA VAL A 244 -16.83 -9.09 2.67
C VAL A 244 -15.53 -9.24 3.48
N GLU A 245 -14.92 -8.16 3.94
CA GLU A 245 -13.71 -8.25 4.78
C GLU A 245 -14.02 -8.78 6.19
N ILE A 246 -15.20 -8.48 6.73
CA ILE A 246 -15.64 -8.96 8.06
C ILE A 246 -15.63 -10.50 8.15
N PRO A 247 -16.34 -11.25 7.28
CA PRO A 247 -16.32 -12.70 7.32
C PRO A 247 -14.94 -13.27 6.97
N ALA A 248 -14.14 -12.58 6.14
CA ALA A 248 -12.77 -13.01 5.85
C ALA A 248 -11.88 -13.01 7.11
N TYR A 249 -11.95 -11.96 7.92
CA TYR A 249 -11.21 -11.89 9.18
C TYR A 249 -11.75 -12.86 10.23
N CYS A 250 -13.07 -13.05 10.33
CA CYS A 250 -13.64 -14.10 11.18
C CYS A 250 -13.14 -15.49 10.78
N PHE A 251 -13.13 -15.81 9.48
CA PHE A 251 -12.57 -17.05 8.95
C PHE A 251 -11.09 -17.21 9.32
N LEU A 252 -10.29 -16.17 9.16
CA LEU A 252 -8.87 -16.18 9.52
C LEU A 252 -8.66 -16.49 11.01
N LEU A 253 -9.37 -15.80 11.90
CA LEU A 253 -9.25 -16.02 13.36
C LEU A 253 -9.61 -17.45 13.76
N LEU A 254 -10.65 -18.03 13.16
CA LEU A 254 -11.08 -19.41 13.45
C LEU A 254 -10.11 -20.47 12.91
N THR A 255 -9.44 -20.19 11.79
CA THR A 255 -8.59 -21.17 11.09
C THR A 255 -7.13 -21.15 11.54
N LEU A 256 -6.60 -20.00 11.95
CA LEU A 256 -5.19 -19.81 12.31
C LEU A 256 -4.67 -20.77 13.40
N ASN A 257 -5.54 -21.19 14.31
CA ASN A 257 -5.19 -22.09 15.42
C ASN A 257 -5.36 -23.58 15.07
N ARG A 258 -5.99 -23.91 13.92
CA ARG A 258 -6.44 -25.28 13.63
C ARG A 258 -5.87 -25.88 12.35
N TRP A 259 -5.64 -25.08 11.29
CA TRP A 259 -5.32 -25.60 9.95
C TRP A 259 -3.89 -25.33 9.44
N GLY A 260 -3.05 -24.70 10.27
CA GLY A 260 -1.68 -24.35 9.92
C GLY A 260 -1.59 -23.15 8.95
N ARG A 261 -0.51 -22.38 9.04
CA ARG A 261 -0.41 -21.07 8.39
C ARG A 261 -0.14 -21.20 6.89
N ARG A 262 0.67 -22.19 6.50
CA ARG A 262 0.97 -22.45 5.09
C ARG A 262 -0.28 -22.87 4.32
N SER A 263 -1.06 -23.78 4.89
CA SER A 263 -2.27 -24.29 4.23
C SER A 263 -3.31 -23.18 3.99
N ILE A 264 -3.47 -22.27 4.96
CA ILE A 264 -4.38 -21.12 4.84
C ILE A 264 -3.86 -20.16 3.77
N LEU A 265 -2.56 -19.81 3.78
CA LEU A 265 -1.97 -18.91 2.79
C LEU A 265 -2.16 -19.47 1.36
N CYS A 266 -1.76 -20.71 1.12
CA CYS A 266 -1.85 -21.34 -0.19
C CYS A 266 -3.31 -21.52 -0.62
N GLY A 267 -4.17 -22.02 0.27
CA GLY A 267 -5.58 -22.27 -0.02
C GLY A 267 -6.34 -20.99 -0.39
N CYS A 268 -6.11 -19.91 0.35
CA CYS A 268 -6.70 -18.61 0.08
C CYS A 268 -6.17 -17.99 -1.24
N MET A 269 -4.87 -18.07 -1.52
CA MET A 269 -4.31 -17.57 -2.78
C MET A 269 -4.80 -18.35 -4.00
N LEU A 270 -4.87 -19.68 -3.90
CA LEU A 270 -5.41 -20.52 -4.98
C LEU A 270 -6.90 -20.25 -5.20
N LEU A 271 -7.70 -20.14 -4.14
CA LEU A 271 -9.12 -19.81 -4.23
C LEU A 271 -9.34 -18.42 -4.84
N ALA A 272 -8.53 -17.43 -4.45
CA ALA A 272 -8.55 -16.10 -5.06
C ALA A 272 -8.20 -16.16 -6.55
N GLY A 273 -7.14 -16.90 -6.92
CA GLY A 273 -6.74 -17.06 -8.31
C GLY A 273 -7.82 -17.72 -9.19
N ILE A 274 -8.39 -18.84 -8.71
CA ILE A 274 -9.44 -19.57 -9.43
C ILE A 274 -10.70 -18.71 -9.59
N SER A 275 -11.15 -18.05 -8.52
CA SER A 275 -12.35 -17.18 -8.58
C SER A 275 -12.16 -16.00 -9.53
N LEU A 276 -10.98 -15.38 -9.56
CA LEU A 276 -10.68 -14.30 -10.49
C LEU A 276 -10.58 -14.79 -11.94
N LEU A 277 -9.99 -15.96 -12.20
CA LEU A 277 -9.96 -16.54 -13.55
C LEU A 277 -11.34 -16.99 -14.05
N ALA A 278 -12.21 -17.43 -13.15
CA ALA A 278 -13.58 -17.80 -13.49
C ALA A 278 -14.37 -16.62 -14.11
N THR A 279 -13.95 -15.37 -13.87
CA THR A 279 -14.56 -14.19 -14.49
C THR A 279 -14.44 -14.16 -16.02
N ILE A 280 -13.48 -14.88 -16.61
CA ILE A 280 -13.35 -15.03 -18.08
C ILE A 280 -14.57 -15.74 -18.67
N LEU A 281 -15.12 -16.71 -17.94
CA LEU A 281 -16.25 -17.52 -18.40
C LEU A 281 -17.58 -16.77 -18.30
N VAL A 282 -17.61 -15.60 -17.64
CA VAL A 282 -18.83 -14.86 -17.38
C VAL A 282 -19.11 -13.87 -18.52
N PRO A 283 -20.25 -13.99 -19.23
CA PRO A 283 -20.62 -13.04 -20.26
C PRO A 283 -20.92 -11.66 -19.64
N VAL A 284 -20.55 -10.59 -20.35
CA VAL A 284 -20.63 -9.18 -19.89
C VAL A 284 -22.04 -8.75 -19.47
N LYS A 285 -23.09 -9.44 -19.96
CA LYS A 285 -24.49 -9.17 -19.60
C LYS A 285 -24.83 -9.59 -18.15
N MET A 286 -24.10 -10.54 -17.56
CA MET A 286 -24.35 -11.06 -16.21
C MET A 286 -23.45 -10.39 -15.17
N GLN A 287 -23.67 -9.08 -14.94
CA GLN A 287 -22.86 -8.27 -14.01
C GLN A 287 -22.83 -8.80 -12.57
N TRP A 288 -23.98 -9.29 -12.06
CA TRP A 288 -24.08 -9.89 -10.73
C TRP A 288 -23.11 -11.07 -10.54
N LEU A 289 -22.98 -11.92 -11.56
CA LEU A 289 -22.08 -13.08 -11.50
C LEU A 289 -20.61 -12.63 -11.47
N MET A 290 -20.25 -11.62 -12.26
CA MET A 290 -18.91 -11.01 -12.23
C MET A 290 -18.57 -10.44 -10.84
N ILE A 291 -19.52 -9.72 -10.23
CA ILE A 291 -19.37 -9.19 -8.87
C ILE A 291 -19.18 -10.33 -7.86
N THR A 292 -19.97 -11.41 -7.92
CA THR A 292 -19.84 -12.52 -6.97
C THR A 292 -18.46 -13.20 -7.02
N PHE A 293 -17.90 -13.44 -8.21
CA PHE A 293 -16.56 -14.02 -8.35
C PHE A 293 -15.47 -13.06 -7.86
N ALA A 294 -15.58 -11.77 -8.17
CA ALA A 294 -14.65 -10.77 -7.67
C ALA A 294 -14.69 -10.63 -6.15
N MET A 295 -15.88 -10.70 -5.55
CA MET A 295 -16.07 -10.63 -4.10
C MET A 295 -15.61 -11.92 -3.40
N LEU A 296 -15.78 -13.09 -4.03
CA LEU A 296 -15.19 -14.33 -3.54
C LEU A 296 -13.65 -14.26 -3.55
N GLY A 297 -13.07 -13.70 -4.60
CA GLY A 297 -11.63 -13.43 -4.67
C GLY A 297 -11.18 -12.43 -3.61
N LYS A 298 -11.96 -11.38 -3.35
CA LYS A 298 -11.71 -10.38 -2.31
C LYS A 298 -11.75 -10.99 -0.92
N LEU A 299 -12.71 -11.87 -0.62
CA LEU A 299 -12.77 -12.62 0.64
C LEU A 299 -11.50 -13.44 0.86
N ALA A 300 -11.13 -14.23 -0.16
CA ALA A 300 -9.99 -15.13 -0.08
C ALA A 300 -8.66 -14.36 0.05
N ILE A 301 -8.46 -13.29 -0.73
CA ILE A 301 -7.23 -12.51 -0.66
C ILE A 301 -7.09 -11.76 0.67
N THR A 302 -8.19 -11.30 1.29
CA THR A 302 -8.16 -10.67 2.62
C THR A 302 -7.70 -11.67 3.69
N GLY A 303 -8.17 -12.92 3.64
CA GLY A 303 -7.68 -13.99 4.52
C GLY A 303 -6.18 -14.30 4.32
N SER A 304 -5.74 -14.36 3.06
CA SER A 304 -4.31 -14.48 2.71
C SER A 304 -3.49 -13.30 3.25
N TYR A 305 -4.02 -12.08 3.14
CA TYR A 305 -3.35 -10.87 3.58
C TYR A 305 -3.15 -10.84 5.09
N GLY A 306 -4.10 -11.30 5.89
CA GLY A 306 -3.87 -11.43 7.34
C GLY A 306 -2.87 -12.56 7.69
N THR A 307 -2.90 -13.66 6.94
CA THR A 307 -2.03 -14.82 7.18
C THR A 307 -0.57 -14.53 6.85
N ILE A 308 -0.30 -13.78 5.78
CA ILE A 308 1.09 -13.52 5.34
C ILE A 308 1.88 -12.67 6.34
N TYR A 309 1.25 -11.72 7.04
CA TYR A 309 1.90 -10.95 8.11
C TYR A 309 2.38 -11.87 9.23
N LEU A 310 1.51 -12.76 9.72
CA LEU A 310 1.87 -13.71 10.76
C LEU A 310 2.93 -14.70 10.24
N PHE A 311 2.70 -15.30 9.07
CA PHE A 311 3.57 -16.33 8.54
C PHE A 311 4.97 -15.82 8.22
N SER A 312 5.10 -14.61 7.66
CA SER A 312 6.42 -13.99 7.45
C SER A 312 7.13 -13.67 8.77
N SER A 313 6.40 -13.27 9.81
CA SER A 313 6.98 -13.09 11.15
C SER A 313 7.51 -14.41 11.73
N GLU A 314 6.84 -15.54 11.49
CA GLU A 314 7.26 -16.87 11.98
C GLU A 314 8.42 -17.47 11.16
N GLN A 315 8.55 -17.12 9.88
CA GLN A 315 9.62 -17.59 8.98
C GLN A 315 10.94 -16.82 9.16
N PHE A 316 10.88 -15.54 9.51
CA PHE A 316 12.09 -14.75 9.73
C PHE A 316 12.62 -14.91 11.18
N PRO A 317 13.93 -15.18 11.35
CA PRO A 317 14.56 -15.21 12.66
C PRO A 317 14.38 -13.91 13.43
N THR A 318 14.18 -13.96 14.76
CA THR A 318 13.93 -12.79 15.63
C THR A 318 14.91 -11.65 15.36
N VAL A 319 16.21 -11.96 15.19
CA VAL A 319 17.29 -11.00 14.94
C VAL A 319 17.12 -10.16 13.67
N VAL A 320 16.44 -10.69 12.64
CA VAL A 320 16.22 -10.02 11.35
C VAL A 320 14.73 -9.90 10.98
N ARG A 321 13.82 -10.27 11.89
CA ARG A 321 12.39 -10.40 11.61
C ARG A 321 11.76 -9.09 11.20
N THR A 322 11.99 -8.05 12.00
CA THR A 322 11.45 -6.70 11.75
C THR A 322 11.98 -6.13 10.44
N VAL A 323 13.27 -6.31 10.19
CA VAL A 323 13.97 -5.85 8.99
C VAL A 323 13.47 -6.59 7.73
N GLY A 324 13.31 -7.91 7.81
CA GLY A 324 12.76 -8.74 6.74
C GLY A 324 11.30 -8.45 6.42
N MET A 325 10.45 -8.28 7.43
CA MET A 325 9.04 -7.87 7.24
C MET A 325 8.95 -6.45 6.65
N GLY A 326 9.78 -5.52 7.12
CA GLY A 326 9.86 -4.16 6.56
C GLY A 326 10.23 -4.19 5.08
N ALA A 327 11.26 -4.95 4.70
CA ALA A 327 11.67 -5.12 3.31
C ALA A 327 10.56 -5.75 2.45
N ALA A 328 9.88 -6.79 2.94
CA ALA A 328 8.76 -7.42 2.24
C ALA A 328 7.61 -6.43 1.99
N SER A 329 7.25 -5.64 3.01
CA SER A 329 6.23 -4.61 2.87
C SER A 329 6.65 -3.48 1.93
N MET A 330 7.93 -3.13 1.85
CA MET A 330 8.42 -2.11 0.92
C MET A 330 8.32 -2.58 -0.53
N VAL A 331 8.72 -3.83 -0.80
CA VAL A 331 8.56 -4.45 -2.13
C VAL A 331 7.10 -4.48 -2.54
N SER A 332 6.17 -4.77 -1.63
CA SER A 332 4.74 -4.81 -1.95
C SER A 332 4.13 -3.44 -2.28
N ARG A 333 4.76 -2.33 -1.86
CA ARG A 333 4.32 -0.98 -2.25
C ARG A 333 4.51 -0.70 -3.73
N LEU A 334 5.46 -1.37 -4.39
CA LEU A 334 5.59 -1.29 -5.86
C LEU A 334 4.30 -1.73 -6.54
N THR A 335 3.65 -2.80 -6.05
CA THR A 335 2.36 -3.23 -6.59
C THR A 335 1.24 -2.24 -6.29
N GLY A 336 1.25 -1.61 -5.11
CA GLY A 336 0.31 -0.55 -4.79
C GLY A 336 0.41 0.64 -5.75
N MET A 337 1.62 0.99 -6.19
CA MET A 337 1.84 2.03 -7.22
C MET A 337 1.39 1.58 -8.61
N LEU A 338 1.57 0.29 -8.95
CA LEU A 338 1.19 -0.27 -10.25
C LEU A 338 -0.30 -0.60 -10.38
N ALA A 339 -1.02 -0.80 -9.28
CA ALA A 339 -2.42 -1.25 -9.26
C ALA A 339 -3.40 -0.35 -10.06
N PRO A 340 -3.34 0.99 -10.00
CA PRO A 340 -4.22 1.86 -10.79
C PRO A 340 -3.96 1.71 -12.29
N TYR A 341 -2.68 1.55 -12.69
CA TYR A 341 -2.30 1.32 -14.07
C TYR A 341 -2.80 -0.03 -14.57
N LEU A 342 -2.64 -1.09 -13.77
CA LEU A 342 -3.21 -2.40 -14.08
C LEU A 342 -4.73 -2.34 -14.21
N ASN A 343 -5.42 -1.59 -13.35
CA ASN A 343 -6.87 -1.41 -13.45
C ASN A 343 -7.28 -0.56 -14.66
N ALA A 344 -6.43 0.35 -15.14
CA ALA A 344 -6.68 1.13 -16.34
C ALA A 344 -6.71 0.26 -17.63
N LEU A 345 -6.08 -0.91 -17.62
CA LEU A 345 -6.17 -1.89 -18.71
C LEU A 345 -7.60 -2.42 -18.93
N ALA A 346 -8.52 -2.21 -17.99
CA ALA A 346 -9.94 -2.52 -18.16
C ALA A 346 -10.59 -1.75 -19.34
N SER A 347 -9.98 -0.65 -19.77
CA SER A 347 -10.41 0.11 -20.96
C SER A 347 -10.27 -0.68 -22.26
N ILE A 348 -9.26 -1.56 -22.36
CA ILE A 348 -9.03 -2.42 -23.52
C ILE A 348 -9.95 -3.65 -23.44
N TRP A 349 -9.91 -4.34 -22.30
CA TRP A 349 -10.74 -5.52 -22.07
C TRP A 349 -11.15 -5.58 -20.60
N ARG A 350 -12.46 -5.47 -20.34
CA ARG A 350 -13.01 -5.34 -18.97
C ARG A 350 -12.48 -6.37 -17.95
N PRO A 351 -12.42 -7.69 -18.24
CA PRO A 351 -11.91 -8.67 -17.27
C PRO A 351 -10.37 -8.75 -17.20
N LEU A 352 -9.63 -8.08 -18.10
CA LEU A 352 -8.17 -8.22 -18.21
C LEU A 352 -7.40 -8.00 -16.90
N PRO A 353 -7.67 -6.95 -16.09
CA PRO A 353 -6.96 -6.76 -14.83
C PRO A 353 -7.20 -7.92 -13.85
N LEU A 354 -8.44 -8.42 -13.79
CA LEU A 354 -8.82 -9.54 -12.92
C LEU A 354 -8.10 -10.82 -13.34
N VAL A 355 -7.92 -11.06 -14.64
CA VAL A 355 -7.14 -12.19 -15.17
C VAL A 355 -5.68 -12.11 -14.76
N ILE A 356 -5.06 -10.93 -14.89
CA ILE A 356 -3.65 -10.72 -14.50
C ILE A 356 -3.49 -11.02 -12.99
N TYR A 357 -4.36 -10.45 -12.16
CA TYR A 357 -4.37 -10.71 -10.72
C TYR A 357 -4.62 -12.19 -10.41
N GLY A 358 -5.51 -12.87 -11.14
CA GLY A 358 -5.80 -14.29 -10.98
C GLY A 358 -4.62 -15.21 -11.29
N VAL A 359 -3.91 -14.97 -12.40
CA VAL A 359 -2.70 -15.73 -12.77
C VAL A 359 -1.60 -15.52 -11.74
N LEU A 360 -1.36 -14.26 -11.33
CA LEU A 360 -0.37 -13.94 -10.30
C LEU A 360 -0.71 -14.63 -8.97
N ALA A 361 -1.97 -14.57 -8.52
CA ALA A 361 -2.43 -15.23 -7.30
C ALA A 361 -2.24 -16.75 -7.34
N LEU A 362 -2.56 -17.41 -8.47
CA LEU A 362 -2.29 -18.84 -8.65
C LEU A 362 -0.80 -19.14 -8.54
N SER A 363 0.03 -18.39 -9.25
CA SER A 363 1.48 -18.60 -9.23
C SER A 363 2.06 -18.45 -7.82
N ALA A 364 1.62 -17.44 -7.07
CA ALA A 364 2.02 -17.23 -5.68
C ALA A 364 1.56 -18.40 -4.81
N GLY A 365 0.28 -18.80 -4.87
CA GLY A 365 -0.24 -19.93 -4.10
C GLY A 365 0.51 -21.25 -4.33
N PHE A 366 0.96 -21.52 -5.57
CA PHE A 366 1.81 -22.68 -5.87
C PHE A 366 3.25 -22.51 -5.33
N LEU A 367 3.84 -21.33 -5.45
CA LEU A 367 5.17 -21.06 -4.91
C LEU A 367 5.18 -21.11 -3.37
N SER A 368 4.13 -20.65 -2.69
CA SER A 368 4.00 -20.71 -1.23
C SER A 368 4.03 -22.13 -0.67
N LEU A 369 3.69 -23.16 -1.46
CA LEU A 369 3.81 -24.57 -1.04
C LEU A 369 5.25 -24.99 -0.73
N LEU A 370 6.23 -24.29 -1.30
CA LEU A 370 7.66 -24.50 -1.05
C LEU A 370 8.07 -24.05 0.35
N LEU A 371 7.27 -23.22 1.01
CA LEU A 371 7.56 -22.75 2.36
C LEU A 371 7.26 -23.87 3.38
N PRO A 372 8.08 -24.01 4.43
CA PRO A 372 7.83 -24.98 5.50
C PRO A 372 6.67 -24.51 6.39
N GLU A 373 5.84 -25.44 6.88
CA GLU A 373 4.79 -25.15 7.86
C GLU A 373 5.39 -24.70 9.20
N THR A 374 4.78 -23.71 9.84
CA THR A 374 5.21 -23.08 11.11
C THR A 374 4.32 -23.44 12.29
N HIS A 375 3.16 -24.07 12.05
CA HIS A 375 2.24 -24.48 13.11
C HIS A 375 2.91 -25.37 14.17
N ASN A 376 2.78 -24.98 15.44
CA ASN A 376 3.34 -25.64 16.63
C ASN A 376 4.87 -25.86 16.58
N LYS A 377 5.61 -24.99 15.90
CA LYS A 377 7.08 -24.99 15.92
C LYS A 377 7.61 -23.81 16.73
N PRO A 378 8.77 -23.97 17.42
CA PRO A 378 9.38 -22.88 18.16
C PRO A 378 9.78 -21.75 17.21
N THR A 379 9.73 -20.51 17.71
CA THR A 379 10.16 -19.34 16.94
C THR A 379 11.65 -19.38 16.67
N LEU A 380 12.04 -18.97 15.46
CA LEU A 380 13.45 -18.94 15.06
C LEU A 380 14.15 -17.78 15.76
N GLU A 381 15.18 -18.06 16.56
CA GLU A 381 15.94 -17.02 17.27
C GLU A 381 17.18 -16.59 16.49
N THR A 382 17.92 -17.55 15.92
CA THR A 382 19.17 -17.27 15.21
C THR A 382 19.04 -17.41 13.69
N ILE A 383 19.96 -16.78 12.95
CA ILE A 383 20.03 -16.93 11.48
C ILE A 383 20.32 -18.39 11.09
N ALA A 384 21.13 -19.10 11.89
CA ALA A 384 21.43 -20.51 11.70
C ALA A 384 20.17 -21.39 11.81
N ASP A 385 19.27 -21.08 12.76
CA ASP A 385 17.98 -21.77 12.88
C ASP A 385 17.12 -21.55 11.64
N GLY A 386 17.09 -20.33 11.12
CA GLY A 386 16.36 -19.99 9.89
C GLY A 386 16.84 -20.75 8.65
N GLU A 387 18.15 -20.99 8.52
CA GLU A 387 18.75 -21.77 7.43
C GLU A 387 18.45 -23.28 7.57
N ARG A 388 18.42 -23.81 8.80
CA ARG A 388 18.12 -25.22 9.08
C ARG A 388 16.63 -25.55 8.96
N PHE A 389 15.76 -24.58 9.24
CA PHE A 389 14.31 -24.75 9.22
C PHE A 389 13.82 -25.26 7.85
N GLY A 390 13.04 -26.34 7.84
CA GLY A 390 12.48 -26.91 6.60
C GLY A 390 13.43 -27.77 5.75
N ARG A 391 14.67 -28.04 6.16
CA ARG A 391 15.51 -29.08 5.53
C ARG A 391 14.99 -30.48 5.89
N ARG A 392 15.02 -31.42 4.93
CA ARG A 392 14.74 -32.85 5.20
C ARG A 392 15.83 -33.44 6.09
N GLU A 393 15.41 -34.16 7.13
CA GLU A 393 16.17 -34.65 8.30
C GLU A 393 17.46 -35.46 8.00
N LYS A 394 17.69 -35.88 6.75
CA LYS A 394 18.85 -36.72 6.37
C LYS A 394 20.23 -36.03 6.46
N SER A 395 20.32 -34.69 6.55
CA SER A 395 21.61 -34.00 6.80
C SER A 395 21.83 -33.65 8.26
N SER A 396 20.78 -33.61 9.09
CA SER A 396 20.87 -33.07 10.44
C SER A 396 21.72 -33.93 11.39
N ARG A 397 21.76 -35.26 11.24
CA ARG A 397 22.66 -36.12 12.04
C ARG A 397 24.14 -35.89 11.73
N ARG A 398 24.50 -35.71 10.45
CA ARG A 398 25.89 -35.45 10.03
C ARG A 398 26.40 -34.09 10.49
N ASP A 399 25.52 -33.09 10.58
CA ASP A 399 25.88 -31.73 11.00
C ASP A 399 25.84 -31.58 12.55
N LEU A 400 25.04 -32.38 13.27
CA LEU A 400 25.06 -32.51 14.73
C LEU A 400 26.32 -33.23 15.23
N GLU A 401 26.80 -34.25 14.49
CA GLU A 401 28.09 -34.91 14.78
C GLU A 401 29.26 -33.96 14.54
N LYS A 402 29.28 -33.22 13.41
CA LYS A 402 30.32 -32.22 13.13
C LYS A 402 30.30 -31.02 14.09
N GLY A 403 29.13 -30.59 14.53
CA GLY A 403 29.00 -29.52 15.53
C GLY A 403 29.53 -29.91 16.91
N ARG A 404 29.27 -31.16 17.34
CA ARG A 404 29.82 -31.70 18.60
C ARG A 404 31.33 -31.93 18.54
N GLU A 405 31.87 -32.36 17.40
CA GLU A 405 33.33 -32.52 17.23
C GLU A 405 34.08 -31.18 17.38
N LEU A 406 33.47 -30.07 16.93
CA LEU A 406 34.02 -28.71 17.08
C LEU A 406 33.92 -28.15 18.51
N GLU A 407 32.91 -28.56 19.29
CA GLU A 407 32.78 -28.17 20.71
C GLU A 407 33.70 -28.96 21.66
N THR A 408 34.21 -30.14 21.24
CA THR A 408 35.06 -30.99 22.07
C THR A 408 36.57 -30.79 21.91
N GLN A 409 37.02 -29.88 21.04
CA GLN A 409 38.44 -29.53 20.97
C GLN A 409 38.78 -28.48 22.03
N PRO A 410 39.61 -28.80 23.05
CA PRO A 410 40.08 -27.78 23.97
C PRO A 410 40.89 -26.74 23.20
N LEU A 411 40.54 -25.46 23.40
CA LEU A 411 41.33 -24.30 23.00
C LEU A 411 42.74 -24.43 23.59
N ASN A 412 43.68 -24.97 22.81
CA ASN A 412 45.10 -24.87 23.10
C ASN A 412 45.50 -23.40 22.94
N LEU A 413 45.52 -22.68 24.05
CA LEU A 413 46.25 -21.42 24.22
C LEU A 413 47.75 -21.74 24.10
N SER A 414 48.26 -21.81 22.87
CA SER A 414 49.69 -21.78 22.60
C SER A 414 50.18 -20.34 22.79
N ASN A 415 50.81 -20.11 23.95
CA ASN A 415 51.66 -18.95 24.21
C ASN A 415 52.64 -18.72 23.05
N GLY A 416 52.47 -17.59 22.36
CA GLY A 416 53.42 -17.06 21.38
C GLY A 416 54.29 -15.96 21.97
N ASN A 417 55.04 -16.25 23.04
CA ASN A 417 56.20 -15.45 23.42
C ASN A 417 57.41 -15.97 22.63
N LYS A 418 57.88 -15.21 21.65
CA LYS A 418 59.27 -15.30 21.19
C LYS A 418 59.79 -13.88 20.89
N ALA A 419 60.73 -13.50 21.78
CA ALA A 419 61.94 -12.71 21.63
C ALA A 419 62.08 -11.78 20.41
#